data_AF-A0A7G7KS37-F1
#
_entry.id   AF-A0A7G7KS37-F1
#
_cell.length_a   1.000
_cell.length_b   1.000
_cell.length_c   1.000
_cell.angle_alpha   90.00
_cell.angle_beta   90.00
_cell.angle_gamma   90.00
#
_symmetry.space_group_name_H-M   'P 1'
#
loop_
_entity.id
_entity.type
_entity.pdbx_description
1 polymer ?
#
loop_
_entity_poly.entity_id
_entity_poly.type
_entity_poly.pdbx_seq_one_letter_code
_entity_poly.pdbx_strand_id
1 'polypeptide(L)'
;MPRFALSIPGFSRLLGRGNGGEGSASEIPEPEDPLLEVGRRLKSEREARGLNLRQMALETKISTPVLEALERGWRDRLPEGAYLKSMLPLLEEYLNLPGGSLSAALPAESESATTPGMVQRFTPGSIDVFSSWQGTVLYGAITLGLIYGLNLQQRQLAAANLLSYQPIPALKPSEQAKPVQAGNSLLAAYPDLKPLERAKQGSGAAALRQQLQDPKQQGQGVLELNLSQASALDLSSEGGQRTRLSGSKGQVVLQLQPPLTLSIAPAPKTGEVLWNGKPLAALAKQPGRFQVPAPQAQRP
;
A
#
# COMPACT_ATOMS: atom_id res chain seq x y z
N MET A 1 57.04 -17.71 -30.85
CA MET A 1 57.12 -17.32 -29.42
C MET A 1 55.69 -17.07 -28.93
N PRO A 2 55.27 -17.66 -27.80
CA PRO A 2 54.18 -18.64 -27.84
C PRO A 2 52.81 -18.12 -27.37
N ARG A 3 51.77 -18.75 -27.95
CA ARG A 3 50.39 -18.79 -27.47
C ARG A 3 50.29 -19.88 -26.40
N PHE A 4 49.77 -19.55 -25.21
CA PHE A 4 49.45 -20.54 -24.19
C PHE A 4 47.99 -20.97 -24.30
N ALA A 5 47.81 -22.28 -24.49
CA ALA A 5 46.56 -22.98 -24.61
C ALA A 5 45.95 -23.22 -23.22
N LEU A 6 44.63 -23.00 -23.11
CA LEU A 6 43.80 -23.48 -22.00
C LEU A 6 43.64 -25.00 -22.14
N SER A 7 44.09 -25.74 -21.13
CA SER A 7 43.85 -27.19 -21.00
C SER A 7 42.72 -27.41 -20.00
N ILE A 8 41.63 -28.02 -20.48
CA ILE A 8 40.51 -28.51 -19.68
C ILE A 8 40.74 -30.02 -19.52
N PRO A 9 40.80 -30.58 -18.29
CA PRO A 9 40.89 -32.02 -18.10
C PRO A 9 39.49 -32.62 -18.02
N GLY A 10 39.12 -33.39 -19.02
CA GLY A 10 37.91 -34.21 -19.01
C GLY A 10 37.89 -35.08 -20.25
N PHE A 11 37.57 -36.36 -20.08
CA PHE A 11 37.57 -37.44 -21.07
C PHE A 11 38.92 -38.08 -21.36
N SER A 12 39.21 -39.16 -20.64
CA SER A 12 39.62 -40.44 -21.24
C SER A 12 39.76 -41.50 -20.15
N ARG A 13 38.81 -42.44 -20.09
CA ARG A 13 39.02 -43.90 -19.94
C ARG A 13 37.70 -44.56 -19.56
N LEU A 14 37.00 -45.04 -20.58
CA LEU A 14 36.08 -46.17 -20.41
C LEU A 14 36.31 -47.11 -21.60
N LEU A 15 37.30 -47.99 -21.45
CA LEU A 15 37.40 -49.22 -22.22
C LEU A 15 37.29 -50.36 -21.21
N GLY A 16 36.13 -50.99 -21.22
CA GLY A 16 35.89 -52.22 -20.49
C GLY A 16 36.71 -53.36 -21.07
N ARG A 17 37.23 -54.21 -20.18
CA ARG A 17 37.65 -55.57 -20.46
C ARG A 17 37.63 -56.35 -19.14
N GLY A 18 36.76 -57.33 -19.06
CA GLY A 18 36.58 -58.16 -17.89
C GLY A 18 37.72 -59.15 -17.65
N ASN A 19 37.76 -59.73 -16.46
CA ASN A 19 37.67 -61.17 -16.21
C ASN A 19 37.70 -61.38 -14.68
N GLY A 20 37.06 -62.45 -14.21
CA GLY A 20 36.78 -62.69 -12.81
C GLY A 20 37.98 -63.07 -11.94
N GLY A 21 37.67 -63.21 -10.65
CA GLY A 21 38.56 -63.71 -9.62
C GLY A 21 37.90 -63.52 -8.26
N GLU A 22 37.18 -64.54 -7.82
CA GLU A 22 36.77 -64.70 -6.42
C GLU A 22 38.01 -64.59 -5.53
N GLY A 23 37.91 -63.77 -4.50
CA GLY A 23 38.94 -63.59 -3.50
C GLY A 23 38.36 -62.77 -2.37
N SER A 24 38.00 -63.46 -1.29
CA SER A 24 37.49 -62.94 -0.04
C SER A 24 38.25 -61.68 0.41
N ALA A 25 37.71 -60.52 0.06
CA ALA A 25 38.11 -59.25 0.64
C ALA A 25 37.24 -59.08 1.89
N SER A 26 37.84 -59.34 3.04
CA SER A 26 37.33 -58.89 4.33
C SER A 26 36.83 -57.45 4.17
N GLU A 27 35.51 -57.25 4.28
CA GLU A 27 34.91 -55.92 4.37
C GLU A 27 35.54 -55.23 5.58
N ILE A 28 36.51 -54.35 5.31
CA ILE A 28 36.91 -53.32 6.26
C ILE A 28 35.71 -52.36 6.28
N PRO A 29 34.98 -52.22 7.39
CA PRO A 29 33.87 -51.29 7.43
C PRO A 29 34.41 -49.89 7.15
N GLU A 30 33.83 -49.22 6.16
CA GLU A 30 33.97 -47.78 5.91
C GLU A 30 33.88 -47.03 7.25
N PRO A 31 34.69 -45.98 7.49
CA PRO A 31 34.64 -45.24 8.74
C PRO A 31 33.21 -44.70 8.91
N GLU A 32 32.47 -45.27 9.87
CA GLU A 32 31.11 -44.84 10.14
C GLU A 32 31.15 -43.35 10.47
N ASP A 33 30.21 -42.62 9.87
CA ASP A 33 30.05 -41.21 10.11
C ASP A 33 29.90 -40.96 11.63
N PRO A 34 30.76 -40.12 12.26
CA PRO A 34 30.76 -39.88 13.70
C PRO A 34 29.40 -39.39 14.22
N LEU A 35 28.64 -38.68 13.38
CA LEU A 35 27.29 -38.24 13.73
C LEU A 35 26.31 -39.42 13.82
N LEU A 36 26.46 -40.41 12.93
CA LEU A 36 25.62 -41.59 12.89
C LEU A 36 25.90 -42.50 14.11
N GLU A 37 27.16 -42.63 14.51
CA GLU A 37 27.55 -43.36 15.72
C GLU A 37 26.94 -42.72 16.98
N VAL A 38 27.04 -41.40 17.09
CA VAL A 38 26.40 -40.63 18.18
C VAL A 38 24.88 -40.80 18.15
N GLY A 39 24.25 -40.72 16.97
CA GLY A 39 22.82 -40.91 16.81
C GLY A 39 22.33 -42.30 17.25
N ARG A 40 23.07 -43.36 16.88
CA ARG A 40 22.77 -44.74 17.32
C ARG A 40 22.89 -44.88 18.83
N ARG A 41 23.95 -44.33 19.44
CA ARG A 41 24.16 -44.35 20.89
C ARG A 41 23.05 -43.62 21.64
N LEU A 42 22.64 -42.45 21.13
CA LEU A 42 21.54 -41.68 21.71
C LEU A 42 20.23 -42.48 21.68
N LYS A 43 19.95 -43.13 20.54
CA LYS A 43 18.78 -43.99 20.38
C LYS A 43 18.79 -45.19 21.33
N SER A 44 19.91 -45.89 21.46
CA SER A 44 20.00 -47.06 22.34
C SER A 44 19.78 -46.71 23.81
N GLU A 45 20.33 -45.57 24.26
CA GLU A 45 20.19 -45.09 25.63
C GLU A 45 18.76 -44.62 25.93
N ARG A 46 18.10 -43.99 24.95
CA ARG A 46 16.68 -43.66 25.03
C ARG A 46 15.82 -44.91 25.19
N GLU A 47 16.06 -45.92 24.35
CA GLU A 47 15.27 -47.15 24.31
C GLU A 47 15.50 -48.03 25.55
N ALA A 48 16.73 -48.07 26.06
CA ALA A 48 17.07 -48.76 27.30
C ALA A 48 16.29 -48.22 28.52
N ARG A 49 15.89 -46.94 28.48
CA ARG A 49 15.08 -46.28 29.52
C ARG A 49 13.58 -46.33 29.24
N GLY A 50 13.15 -46.98 28.15
CA GLY A 50 11.74 -47.07 27.76
C GLY A 50 11.12 -45.72 27.37
N LEU A 51 11.95 -44.73 27.00
CA LEU A 51 11.48 -43.38 26.69
C LEU A 51 11.04 -43.27 25.23
N ASN A 52 9.88 -42.65 25.01
CA ASN A 52 9.46 -42.24 23.67
C ASN A 52 10.15 -40.92 23.28
N LEU A 53 10.43 -40.73 21.99
CA LEU A 53 10.99 -39.53 21.39
C LEU A 53 10.20 -38.26 21.77
N ARG A 54 8.87 -38.37 21.87
CA ARG A 54 7.99 -37.27 22.32
C ARG A 54 8.16 -36.92 23.80
N GLN A 55 8.41 -37.90 24.66
CA GLN A 55 8.61 -37.67 26.10
C GLN A 55 9.97 -37.00 26.33
N MET A 56 11.02 -37.51 25.68
CA MET A 56 12.34 -36.88 25.72
C MET A 56 12.29 -35.43 25.24
N ALA A 57 11.53 -35.14 24.16
CA ALA A 57 11.35 -33.78 23.66
C ALA A 57 10.72 -32.82 24.70
N LEU A 58 9.74 -33.30 25.46
CA LEU A 58 9.04 -32.50 26.47
C LEU A 58 9.93 -32.17 27.68
N GLU A 59 10.74 -33.14 28.12
CA GLU A 59 11.62 -33.02 29.28
C GLU A 59 12.86 -32.17 28.96
N THR A 60 13.52 -32.44 27.83
CA THR A 60 14.74 -31.73 27.42
C THR A 60 14.50 -30.37 26.77
N LYS A 61 13.23 -30.04 26.46
CA LYS A 61 12.84 -28.86 25.66
C LYS A 61 13.45 -28.81 24.25
N ILE A 62 13.90 -29.94 23.73
CA ILE A 62 14.40 -30.08 22.36
C ILE A 62 13.26 -30.65 21.49
N SER A 63 13.05 -30.10 20.30
CA SER A 63 11.92 -30.51 19.46
C SER A 63 12.09 -31.94 18.93
N THR A 64 10.98 -32.67 18.79
CA THR A 64 10.95 -34.03 18.24
C THR A 64 11.69 -34.15 16.89
N PRO A 65 11.54 -33.23 15.92
CA PRO A 65 12.27 -33.31 14.66
C PRO A 65 13.79 -33.21 14.81
N VAL A 66 14.28 -32.44 15.79
CA VAL A 66 15.72 -32.29 16.06
C VAL A 66 16.28 -33.56 16.69
N LEU A 67 15.57 -34.14 17.66
CA LEU A 67 15.95 -35.42 18.25
C LEU A 67 15.94 -36.56 17.21
N GLU A 68 14.92 -36.57 16.34
CA GLU A 68 14.83 -37.53 15.23
C GLU A 68 15.96 -37.34 14.21
N ALA A 69 16.34 -36.09 13.92
CA ALA A 69 17.48 -35.78 13.06
C ALA A 69 18.81 -36.21 13.68
N LEU A 70 18.99 -36.03 15.00
CA LEU A 70 20.16 -36.51 15.74
C LEU A 70 20.26 -38.04 15.73
N GLU A 71 19.18 -38.76 16.05
CA GLU A 71 19.17 -40.23 16.06
C GLU A 71 19.42 -40.85 14.67
N ARG A 72 19.04 -40.15 13.59
CA ARG A 72 19.22 -40.61 12.20
C ARG A 72 20.46 -40.04 11.51
N GLY A 73 21.21 -39.16 12.16
CA GLY A 73 22.36 -38.48 11.58
C GLY A 73 22.04 -37.56 10.40
N TRP A 74 20.83 -36.96 10.37
CA TRP A 74 20.41 -36.06 9.30
C TRP A 74 21.00 -34.65 9.45
N ARG A 75 22.24 -34.46 9.00
CA ARG A 75 22.97 -33.17 9.06
C ARG A 75 22.15 -31.98 8.56
N ASP A 76 21.49 -32.12 7.42
CA ASP A 76 20.76 -31.02 6.77
C ASP A 76 19.53 -30.55 7.56
N ARG A 77 19.09 -31.33 8.54
CA ARG A 77 17.94 -31.02 9.40
C ARG A 77 18.35 -30.64 10.82
N LEU A 78 19.65 -30.60 11.10
CA LEU A 78 20.15 -30.14 12.38
C LEU A 78 20.16 -28.60 12.44
N PRO A 79 19.89 -28.01 13.61
CA PRO A 79 20.08 -26.58 13.83
C PRO A 79 21.54 -26.14 13.72
N GLU A 80 21.77 -24.82 13.80
CA GLU A 80 23.11 -24.24 13.79
C GLU A 80 24.01 -24.79 14.91
N GLY A 81 25.32 -24.86 14.64
CA GLY A 81 26.32 -25.45 15.55
C GLY A 81 26.34 -24.84 16.95
N ALA A 82 26.09 -23.52 17.08
CA ALA A 82 26.00 -22.86 18.38
C ALA A 82 24.84 -23.39 19.24
N TYR A 83 23.69 -23.66 18.60
CA TYR A 83 22.53 -24.22 19.29
C TYR A 83 22.77 -25.70 19.65
N LEU A 84 23.39 -26.48 18.75
CA LEU A 84 23.82 -27.86 19.03
C LEU A 84 24.76 -27.94 20.25
N LYS A 85 25.74 -27.05 20.34
CA LYS A 85 26.69 -26.97 21.46
C LYS A 85 26.00 -26.74 22.80
N SER A 86 24.89 -26.02 22.82
CA SER A 86 24.09 -25.77 24.02
C SER A 86 23.15 -26.92 24.39
N MET A 87 22.65 -27.69 23.41
CA MET A 87 21.64 -28.72 23.64
C MET A 87 22.22 -30.10 23.96
N LEU A 88 23.39 -30.45 23.40
CA LEU A 88 24.02 -31.76 23.62
C LEU A 88 24.30 -32.04 25.10
N PRO A 89 24.81 -31.08 25.92
CA PRO A 89 24.98 -31.30 27.35
C PRO A 89 23.66 -31.59 28.09
N LEU A 90 22.54 -30.97 27.66
CA LEU A 90 21.22 -31.24 28.26
C LEU A 90 20.76 -32.66 27.99
N LEU A 91 21.08 -33.20 26.81
CA LEU A 91 20.81 -34.60 26.45
C LEU A 91 21.69 -35.56 27.25
N GLU A 92 22.97 -35.22 27.39
CA GLU A 92 23.91 -36.01 28.20
C GLU A 92 23.48 -36.06 29.67
N GLU A 93 23.09 -34.92 30.25
CA GLU A 93 22.60 -34.85 31.62
C GLU A 93 21.29 -35.64 31.81
N TYR A 94 20.31 -35.43 30.92
CA TYR A 94 19.02 -36.13 31.00
C TYR A 94 19.15 -37.65 30.82
N LEU A 95 20.05 -38.08 29.92
CA LEU A 95 20.37 -39.49 29.69
C LEU A 95 21.52 -39.99 30.57
N ASN A 96 21.96 -39.24 31.59
CA ASN A 96 23.06 -39.62 32.49
C ASN A 96 24.28 -40.21 31.74
N LEU A 97 24.61 -39.64 30.59
CA LEU A 97 25.76 -40.00 29.77
C LEU A 97 27.00 -39.24 30.26
N PRO A 98 28.21 -39.77 30.00
CA PRO A 98 29.43 -39.02 30.28
C PRO A 98 29.42 -37.70 29.51
N GLY A 99 29.77 -36.61 30.19
CA GLY A 99 29.87 -35.29 29.56
C GLY A 99 30.84 -35.31 28.38
N GLY A 100 30.43 -34.75 27.25
CA GLY A 100 31.18 -34.74 25.99
C GLY A 100 31.11 -36.04 25.20
N SER A 101 30.29 -37.02 25.59
CA SER A 101 30.11 -38.26 24.83
C SER A 101 29.37 -38.07 23.50
N LEU A 102 28.59 -37.00 23.35
CA LEU A 102 27.87 -36.65 22.13
C LEU A 102 28.58 -35.55 21.31
N SER A 103 29.74 -35.05 21.75
CA SER A 103 30.42 -33.91 21.12
C SER A 103 30.86 -34.18 19.67
N ALA A 104 31.02 -35.45 19.30
CA ALA A 104 31.33 -35.86 17.93
C ALA A 104 30.19 -35.58 16.92
N ALA A 105 28.98 -35.26 17.40
CA ALA A 105 27.87 -34.79 16.56
C ALA A 105 27.99 -33.31 16.17
N LEU A 106 28.87 -32.54 16.82
CA LEU A 106 29.10 -31.16 16.43
C LEU A 106 29.74 -31.13 15.04
N PRO A 107 29.30 -30.22 14.15
CA PRO A 107 30.02 -30.00 12.90
C PRO A 107 31.46 -29.67 13.26
N ALA A 108 32.42 -30.22 12.51
CA ALA A 108 33.82 -29.87 12.67
C ALA A 108 33.90 -28.35 12.64
N GLU A 109 34.16 -27.73 13.80
CA GLU A 109 34.32 -26.30 13.93
C GLU A 109 35.41 -25.97 12.91
N SER A 110 35.04 -25.27 11.83
CA SER A 110 36.03 -24.66 10.97
C SER A 110 36.78 -23.74 11.92
N GLU A 111 37.99 -24.12 12.28
CA GLU A 111 38.86 -23.41 13.21
C GLU A 111 39.04 -21.98 12.70
N SER A 112 38.09 -21.10 13.01
CA SER A 112 38.29 -19.68 13.01
C SER A 112 39.10 -19.43 14.26
N ALA A 113 40.40 -19.62 14.09
CA ALA A 113 41.43 -19.51 15.09
C ALA A 113 41.14 -18.34 16.03
N THR A 114 40.70 -18.66 17.24
CA THR A 114 40.72 -17.71 18.35
C THR A 114 42.16 -17.66 18.84
N THR A 115 43.02 -16.98 18.08
CA THR A 115 44.34 -16.58 18.56
C THR A 115 44.26 -15.08 18.86
N PRO A 116 44.45 -14.65 20.12
CA PRO A 116 44.59 -13.23 20.44
C PRO A 116 45.98 -12.79 20.00
N GLY A 117 46.14 -12.54 18.70
CA GLY A 117 47.41 -12.22 18.07
C GLY A 117 47.24 -11.01 17.17
N MET A 118 47.53 -9.84 17.72
CA MET A 118 48.15 -8.69 17.06
C MET A 118 47.82 -8.50 15.58
N VAL A 119 46.93 -7.52 15.30
CA VAL A 119 46.77 -6.75 14.05
C VAL A 119 47.94 -6.93 13.07
N GLN A 120 47.90 -7.99 12.26
CA GLN A 120 48.83 -8.18 11.15
C GLN A 120 48.07 -8.77 9.98
N ARG A 121 47.93 -7.91 8.96
CA ARG A 121 47.30 -8.10 7.64
C ARG A 121 45.78 -7.93 7.63
N PHE A 122 45.39 -6.67 7.49
CA PHE A 122 44.11 -6.27 6.91
C PHE A 122 44.06 -6.79 5.46
N THR A 123 43.53 -7.99 5.28
CA THR A 123 43.26 -8.56 3.96
C THR A 123 41.78 -8.29 3.66
N PRO A 124 41.43 -7.47 2.64
CA PRO A 124 40.06 -7.01 2.42
C PRO A 124 39.07 -8.10 1.92
N GLY A 125 39.46 -9.38 1.94
CA GLY A 125 38.63 -10.49 1.49
C GLY A 125 38.18 -11.47 2.58
N SER A 126 38.71 -11.38 3.81
CA SER A 126 38.39 -12.32 4.90
C SER A 126 37.57 -11.69 6.03
N ILE A 127 37.09 -10.46 5.87
CA ILE A 127 36.18 -9.84 6.83
C ILE A 127 34.78 -10.36 6.50
N ASP A 128 34.33 -11.35 7.26
CA ASP A 128 32.91 -11.67 7.29
C ASP A 128 32.18 -10.48 7.91
N VAL A 129 31.65 -9.61 7.04
CA VAL A 129 30.94 -8.38 7.38
C VAL A 129 29.74 -8.66 8.29
N PHE A 130 29.16 -9.86 8.20
CA PHE A 130 27.93 -10.24 8.88
C PHE A 130 28.11 -11.14 10.11
N SER A 131 29.28 -11.77 10.32
CA SER A 131 29.51 -12.67 11.47
C SER A 131 30.60 -12.19 12.43
N SER A 132 31.50 -11.31 11.99
CA SER A 132 32.64 -10.86 12.80
C SER A 132 32.34 -9.57 13.58
N TRP A 133 32.90 -9.47 14.79
CA TRP A 133 32.85 -8.22 15.58
C TRP A 133 33.56 -7.06 14.86
N GLN A 134 34.60 -7.37 14.07
CA GLN A 134 35.35 -6.42 13.25
C GLN A 134 34.47 -5.79 12.16
N GLY A 135 33.59 -6.59 11.54
CA GLY A 135 32.60 -6.12 10.57
C GLY A 135 31.62 -5.10 11.16
N THR A 136 31.16 -5.35 12.39
CA THR A 136 30.27 -4.41 13.10
C THR A 136 30.96 -3.08 13.40
N VAL A 137 32.23 -3.10 13.83
CA VAL A 137 33.01 -1.88 14.09
C VAL A 137 33.25 -1.10 12.80
N LEU A 138 33.63 -1.78 11.71
CA LEU A 138 33.83 -1.15 10.40
C LEU A 138 32.53 -0.52 9.87
N TYR A 139 31.42 -1.25 9.96
CA TYR A 139 30.10 -0.74 9.59
C TYR A 139 29.72 0.49 10.42
N GLY A 140 29.89 0.43 11.74
CA GLY A 140 29.62 1.55 12.64
C GLY A 140 30.46 2.79 12.30
N ALA A 141 31.75 2.61 12.01
CA ALA A 141 32.64 3.70 11.62
C ALA A 141 32.22 4.34 10.28
N ILE A 142 31.87 3.53 9.28
CA ILE A 142 31.37 4.02 7.98
C ILE A 142 30.06 4.79 8.17
N THR A 143 29.11 4.23 8.92
CA THR A 143 27.81 4.87 9.17
C THR A 143 27.97 6.19 9.92
N LEU A 144 28.81 6.24 10.98
CA LEU A 144 29.10 7.49 11.69
C LEU A 144 29.80 8.52 10.79
N GLY A 145 30.72 8.07 9.92
CA GLY A 145 31.36 8.93 8.93
C GLY A 145 30.35 9.53 7.94
N LEU A 146 29.40 8.74 7.46
CA LEU A 146 28.31 9.20 6.57
C LEU A 146 27.40 10.20 7.26
N ILE A 147 26.97 9.92 8.50
CA ILE A 147 26.13 10.83 9.30
C ILE A 147 26.88 12.15 9.53
N TYR A 148 28.16 12.08 9.89
CA TYR A 148 28.99 13.26 10.10
C TYR A 148 29.18 14.07 8.80
N GLY A 149 29.45 13.39 7.68
CA GLY A 149 29.57 14.03 6.36
C GLY A 149 28.28 14.73 5.93
N LEU A 150 27.13 14.08 6.09
CA LEU A 150 25.82 14.67 5.82
C LEU A 150 25.55 15.87 6.74
N ASN A 151 25.91 15.78 8.03
CA ASN A 151 25.75 16.89 8.96
C ASN A 151 26.61 18.09 8.53
N LEU A 152 27.86 17.84 8.13
CA LEU A 152 28.76 18.89 7.64
C LEU A 152 28.24 19.52 6.35
N GLN A 153 27.74 18.70 5.42
CA GLN A 153 27.12 19.18 4.18
C GLN A 153 25.88 20.03 4.47
N GLN A 154 24.99 19.59 5.37
CA GLN A 154 23.83 20.37 5.78
C GLN A 154 24.22 21.71 6.40
N ARG A 155 25.28 21.74 7.24
CA ARG A 155 25.83 22.99 7.78
C ARG A 155 26.36 23.90 6.68
N GLN A 156 27.08 23.37 5.71
CA GLN A 156 27.60 24.14 4.56
C GLN A 156 26.45 24.71 3.70
N LEU A 157 25.42 23.91 3.42
CA LEU A 157 24.25 24.33 2.65
C LEU A 157 23.39 25.36 3.41
N ALA A 158 23.25 25.20 4.72
CA ALA A 158 22.60 26.19 5.58
C ALA A 158 23.40 27.50 5.62
N ALA A 159 24.73 27.44 5.74
CA ALA A 159 25.60 28.61 5.66
C ALA A 159 25.54 29.30 4.29
N ALA A 160 25.33 28.52 3.22
CA ALA A 160 25.11 29.02 1.87
C ALA A 160 23.68 29.57 1.62
N ASN A 161 22.81 29.61 2.64
CA ASN A 161 21.38 29.99 2.53
C ASN A 161 20.59 29.18 1.48
N LEU A 162 21.09 28.03 1.05
CA LEU A 162 20.41 27.15 0.09
C LEU A 162 19.35 26.27 0.76
N LEU A 163 19.40 26.17 2.09
CA LEU A 163 18.39 25.52 2.92
C LEU A 163 17.83 26.56 3.89
N SER A 164 16.73 27.21 3.51
CA SER A 164 16.00 28.10 4.42
C SER A 164 15.17 27.27 5.40
N TYR A 165 15.77 26.93 6.54
CA TYR A 165 15.05 26.36 7.69
C TYR A 165 14.38 27.41 8.56
N GLN A 166 14.63 28.70 8.30
CA GLN A 166 13.90 29.76 8.96
C GLN A 166 12.47 29.79 8.41
N PRO A 167 11.45 29.80 9.29
CA PRO A 167 10.09 30.05 8.85
C PRO A 167 10.09 31.39 8.10
N ILE A 168 9.47 31.42 6.92
CA ILE A 168 9.38 32.61 6.09
C ILE A 168 8.84 33.75 6.97
N PRO A 169 9.62 34.81 7.24
CA PRO A 169 9.18 35.87 8.12
C PRO A 169 7.95 36.54 7.51
N ALA A 170 7.00 36.93 8.36
CA ALA A 170 5.88 37.74 7.90
C ALA A 170 6.42 38.99 7.19
N LEU A 171 5.98 39.20 5.95
CA LEU A 171 6.35 40.36 5.14
C LEU A 171 6.14 41.65 5.95
N LYS A 172 7.06 42.61 5.85
CA LYS A 172 6.89 43.90 6.52
C LYS A 172 5.65 44.62 5.95
N PRO A 173 4.90 45.41 6.73
CA PRO A 173 3.69 46.11 6.25
C PRO A 173 3.93 46.94 4.97
N SER A 174 5.13 47.51 4.82
CA SER A 174 5.55 48.26 3.63
C SER A 174 5.77 47.38 2.39
N GLU A 175 6.15 46.12 2.57
CA GLU A 175 6.33 45.14 1.48
C GLU A 175 5.01 44.43 1.15
N GLN A 176 4.13 44.24 2.13
CA GLN A 176 2.76 43.75 1.92
C GLN A 176 1.92 44.72 1.09
N ALA A 177 2.17 46.02 1.22
CA ALA A 177 1.51 47.06 0.43
C ALA A 177 2.00 47.13 -1.03
N LYS A 178 3.12 46.46 -1.36
CA LYS A 178 3.65 46.44 -2.73
C LYS A 178 2.85 45.42 -3.56
N PRO A 179 2.35 45.78 -4.75
CA PRO A 179 1.61 44.84 -5.58
C PRO A 179 2.50 43.62 -5.90
N VAL A 180 1.94 42.42 -5.75
CA VAL A 180 2.65 41.15 -5.98
C VAL A 180 3.04 41.05 -7.45
N GLN A 181 4.29 41.40 -7.77
CA GLN A 181 4.81 41.39 -9.14
C GLN A 181 5.23 39.99 -9.62
N ALA A 182 5.47 39.06 -8.69
CA ALA A 182 5.98 37.71 -9.01
C ALA A 182 5.03 36.86 -9.87
N GLY A 183 3.74 37.22 -9.93
CA GLY A 183 2.76 36.60 -10.80
C GLY A 183 2.55 37.32 -12.13
N ASN A 184 3.06 38.53 -12.33
CA ASN A 184 2.69 39.36 -13.49
C ASN A 184 3.17 38.78 -14.82
N SER A 185 4.27 38.03 -14.86
CA SER A 185 4.75 37.37 -16.07
C SER A 185 3.83 36.20 -16.49
N LEU A 186 3.44 35.36 -15.54
CA LEU A 186 2.51 34.24 -15.78
C LEU A 186 1.07 34.72 -16.02
N LEU A 187 0.61 35.75 -15.30
CA LEU A 187 -0.70 36.35 -15.49
C LEU A 187 -0.78 37.20 -16.77
N ALA A 188 0.35 37.67 -17.31
CA ALA A 188 0.42 38.28 -18.65
C ALA A 188 0.38 37.21 -19.74
N ALA A 189 1.07 36.08 -19.54
CA ALA A 189 1.02 34.94 -20.46
C ALA A 189 -0.36 34.25 -20.49
N TYR A 190 -1.06 34.22 -19.34
CA TYR A 190 -2.36 33.57 -19.17
C TYR A 190 -3.36 34.54 -18.55
N PRO A 191 -3.96 35.43 -19.36
CA PRO A 191 -4.93 36.42 -18.88
C PRO A 191 -6.16 35.78 -18.22
N ASP A 192 -6.46 34.51 -18.50
CA ASP A 192 -7.54 33.71 -17.90
C ASP A 192 -7.38 33.45 -16.41
N LEU A 193 -6.16 33.56 -15.87
CA LEU A 193 -5.86 33.37 -14.46
C LEU A 193 -6.15 34.62 -13.60
N LYS A 194 -6.90 35.60 -14.13
CA LYS A 194 -7.34 36.82 -13.43
C LYS A 194 -8.85 36.81 -13.09
N PRO A 195 -9.35 35.86 -12.28
CA PRO A 195 -10.78 35.77 -11.97
C PRO A 195 -11.28 36.95 -11.11
N LEU A 196 -10.44 37.48 -10.22
CA LEU A 196 -10.82 38.58 -9.32
C LEU A 196 -10.90 39.94 -10.03
N GLU A 197 -10.02 40.21 -11.01
CA GLU A 197 -10.11 41.43 -11.84
C GLU A 197 -11.35 41.36 -12.75
N ARG A 198 -11.62 40.20 -13.37
CA ARG A 198 -12.85 39.97 -14.14
C ARG A 198 -14.10 40.17 -13.29
N ALA A 199 -14.10 39.68 -12.05
CA ALA A 199 -15.21 39.88 -11.12
C ALA A 199 -15.41 41.36 -10.76
N LYS A 200 -14.32 42.09 -10.49
CA LYS A 200 -14.37 43.55 -10.25
C LYS A 200 -14.85 44.34 -11.46
N GLN A 201 -14.53 43.89 -12.67
CA GLN A 201 -15.01 44.47 -13.93
C GLN A 201 -16.49 44.15 -14.24
N GLY A 202 -17.19 43.42 -13.36
CA GLY A 202 -18.62 43.13 -13.52
C GLY A 202 -18.93 42.09 -14.60
N SER A 203 -17.93 41.44 -15.18
CA SER A 203 -18.12 40.43 -16.24
C SER A 203 -18.95 39.23 -15.76
N GLY A 204 -18.80 38.82 -14.49
CA GLY A 204 -19.65 37.77 -13.89
C GLY A 204 -21.12 38.20 -13.77
N ALA A 205 -21.39 39.45 -13.42
CA ALA A 205 -22.75 39.99 -13.38
C ALA A 205 -23.35 40.18 -14.79
N ALA A 206 -22.53 40.56 -15.77
CA ALA A 206 -22.93 40.63 -17.17
C ALA A 206 -23.25 39.25 -17.75
N ALA A 207 -22.41 38.24 -17.48
CA ALA A 207 -22.66 36.85 -17.88
C ALA A 207 -23.94 36.28 -17.22
N LEU A 208 -24.17 36.56 -15.93
CA LEU A 208 -25.40 36.17 -15.26
C LEU A 208 -26.63 36.87 -15.87
N ARG A 209 -26.55 38.18 -16.16
CA ARG A 209 -27.62 38.91 -16.85
C ARG A 209 -27.89 38.35 -18.25
N GLN A 210 -26.84 37.99 -18.98
CA GLN A 210 -26.96 37.41 -20.31
C GLN A 210 -27.57 36.01 -20.26
N GLN A 211 -27.27 35.22 -19.23
CA GLN A 211 -27.91 33.92 -19.01
C GLN A 211 -29.38 34.06 -18.57
N LEU A 212 -29.71 35.05 -17.73
CA LEU A 212 -31.09 35.42 -17.41
C LEU A 212 -31.87 35.96 -18.63
N GLN A 213 -31.15 36.45 -19.63
CA GLN A 213 -31.69 36.93 -20.91
C GLN A 213 -31.73 35.83 -21.99
N ASP A 214 -31.22 34.63 -21.72
CA ASP A 214 -31.26 33.53 -22.68
C ASP A 214 -32.72 33.03 -22.82
N PRO A 215 -33.35 33.19 -24.00
CA PRO A 215 -34.76 32.85 -24.20
C PRO A 215 -35.04 31.35 -23.97
N LYS A 216 -34.02 30.49 -24.04
CA LYS A 216 -34.14 29.05 -23.72
C LYS A 216 -34.40 28.80 -22.23
N GLN A 217 -33.88 29.64 -21.34
CA GLN A 217 -34.15 29.58 -19.89
C GLN A 217 -35.41 30.39 -19.51
N GLN A 218 -35.74 31.45 -20.26
CA GLN A 218 -36.99 32.22 -20.07
C GLN A 218 -38.26 31.43 -20.42
N GLY A 219 -38.13 30.29 -21.12
CA GLY A 219 -39.24 29.42 -21.48
C GLY A 219 -39.71 28.48 -20.36
N GLN A 220 -38.94 28.26 -19.30
CA GLN A 220 -39.34 27.35 -18.22
C GLN A 220 -39.91 28.14 -17.04
N GLY A 221 -41.08 27.75 -16.56
CA GLY A 221 -41.68 28.29 -15.36
C GLY A 221 -42.14 27.21 -14.40
N VAL A 222 -42.41 27.61 -13.16
CA VAL A 222 -42.78 26.71 -12.08
C VAL A 222 -44.29 26.78 -11.87
N LEU A 223 -44.96 25.66 -12.05
CA LEU A 223 -46.36 25.46 -11.67
C LEU A 223 -46.40 24.88 -10.25
N GLU A 224 -46.97 25.64 -9.31
CA GLU A 224 -47.20 25.19 -7.94
C GLU A 224 -48.70 24.99 -7.72
N LEU A 225 -49.07 23.81 -7.24
CA LEU A 225 -50.43 23.44 -6.88
C LEU A 225 -50.46 23.15 -5.39
N ASN A 226 -51.28 23.86 -4.64
CA ASN A 226 -51.49 23.62 -3.20
C ASN A 226 -52.95 23.22 -2.97
N LEU A 227 -53.24 21.94 -3.22
CA LEU A 227 -54.60 21.42 -3.23
C LEU A 227 -55.06 21.10 -1.81
N SER A 228 -56.06 21.83 -1.30
CA SER A 228 -56.62 21.58 0.03
C SER A 228 -57.51 20.33 0.10
N GLN A 229 -57.94 19.81 -1.05
CA GLN A 229 -58.77 18.61 -1.20
C GLN A 229 -58.17 17.65 -2.21
N ALA A 230 -58.60 16.38 -2.16
CA ALA A 230 -58.15 15.37 -3.12
C ALA A 230 -58.79 15.66 -4.49
N SER A 231 -57.95 15.99 -5.47
CA SER A 231 -58.39 16.32 -6.84
C SER A 231 -57.71 15.43 -7.88
N ALA A 232 -58.41 15.20 -8.99
CA ALA A 232 -57.84 14.66 -10.21
C ALA A 232 -57.23 15.80 -11.04
N LEU A 233 -55.99 15.60 -11.49
CA LEU A 233 -55.20 16.54 -12.28
C LEU A 233 -54.97 15.96 -13.67
N ASP A 234 -55.22 16.74 -14.70
CA ASP A 234 -54.79 16.45 -16.08
C ASP A 234 -54.02 17.66 -16.61
N LEU A 235 -52.74 17.47 -16.88
CA LEU A 235 -51.81 18.48 -17.35
C LEU A 235 -51.25 18.05 -18.72
N SER A 236 -51.32 18.94 -19.70
CA SER A 236 -50.74 18.76 -21.02
C SER A 236 -49.92 20.00 -21.42
N SER A 237 -48.66 19.78 -21.80
CA SER A 237 -47.74 20.80 -22.37
C SER A 237 -47.53 20.55 -23.86
N GLU A 238 -47.28 21.61 -24.64
CA GLU A 238 -46.95 21.53 -26.07
C GLU A 238 -45.68 20.68 -26.35
N GLY A 239 -44.76 20.60 -25.38
CA GLY A 239 -43.57 19.74 -25.44
C GLY A 239 -43.86 18.23 -25.34
N GLY A 240 -45.12 17.80 -25.44
CA GLY A 240 -45.55 16.39 -25.42
C GLY A 240 -45.67 15.78 -24.02
N GLN A 241 -45.31 16.53 -22.97
CA GLN A 241 -45.40 16.07 -21.58
C GLN A 241 -46.87 16.04 -21.13
N ARG A 242 -47.31 14.88 -20.64
CA ARG A 242 -48.66 14.67 -20.12
C ARG A 242 -48.57 14.08 -18.72
N THR A 243 -49.30 14.65 -17.77
CA THR A 243 -49.35 14.17 -16.39
C THR A 243 -50.80 14.03 -15.97
N ARG A 244 -51.21 12.83 -15.57
CA ARG A 244 -52.53 12.54 -15.02
C ARG A 244 -52.39 11.96 -13.63
N LEU A 245 -52.90 12.67 -12.63
CA LEU A 245 -52.88 12.24 -11.22
C LEU A 245 -54.32 12.13 -10.72
N SER A 246 -54.60 11.12 -9.90
CA SER A 246 -55.91 10.92 -9.29
C SER A 246 -55.78 10.95 -7.77
N GLY A 247 -56.61 11.75 -7.09
CA GLY A 247 -56.60 11.85 -5.63
C GLY A 247 -55.43 12.64 -5.04
N SER A 248 -54.76 13.48 -5.82
CA SER A 248 -53.67 14.34 -5.35
C SER A 248 -54.18 15.39 -4.36
N LYS A 249 -53.50 15.51 -3.21
CA LYS A 249 -53.75 16.47 -2.13
C LYS A 249 -52.40 16.98 -1.60
N GLY A 250 -52.34 18.25 -1.20
CA GLY A 250 -51.10 18.88 -0.73
C GLY A 250 -50.37 19.63 -1.83
N GLN A 251 -49.05 19.74 -1.72
CA GLN A 251 -48.22 20.56 -2.60
C GLN A 251 -47.62 19.76 -3.75
N VAL A 252 -47.77 20.26 -4.99
CA VAL A 252 -47.15 19.74 -6.20
C VAL A 252 -46.41 20.87 -6.89
N VAL A 253 -45.12 20.71 -7.15
CA VAL A 253 -44.26 21.72 -7.79
C VAL A 253 -43.65 21.12 -9.05
N LEU A 254 -43.94 21.69 -10.21
CA LEU A 254 -43.52 21.18 -11.51
C LEU A 254 -42.84 22.29 -12.32
N GLN A 255 -41.65 22.02 -12.86
CA GLN A 255 -40.98 22.91 -13.82
C GLN A 255 -41.42 22.53 -15.23
N LEU A 256 -42.12 23.44 -15.91
CA LEU A 256 -42.79 23.19 -17.18
C LEU A 256 -42.57 24.33 -18.15
N GLN A 257 -42.68 24.06 -19.44
CA GLN A 257 -42.60 25.07 -20.49
C GLN A 257 -44.01 25.42 -21.00
N PRO A 258 -44.42 26.70 -21.02
CA PRO A 258 -45.64 27.11 -21.67
C PRO A 258 -45.55 26.95 -23.20
N PRO A 259 -46.67 26.82 -23.91
CA PRO A 259 -48.04 26.82 -23.38
C PRO A 259 -48.42 25.49 -22.73
N LEU A 260 -49.21 25.58 -21.66
CA LEU A 260 -49.73 24.41 -20.96
C LEU A 260 -51.20 24.58 -20.59
N THR A 261 -51.89 23.45 -20.53
CA THR A 261 -53.30 23.35 -20.16
C THR A 261 -53.42 22.42 -18.95
N LEU A 262 -54.18 22.87 -17.97
CA LEU A 262 -54.37 22.16 -16.70
C LEU A 262 -55.87 22.07 -16.41
N SER A 263 -56.33 20.87 -16.09
CA SER A 263 -57.70 20.59 -15.67
C SER A 263 -57.68 19.92 -14.30
N ILE A 264 -58.44 20.47 -13.36
CA ILE A 264 -58.52 20.01 -11.97
C ILE A 264 -59.98 19.76 -11.59
N ALA A 265 -60.28 18.58 -11.05
CA ALA A 265 -61.61 18.20 -10.58
C ALA A 265 -61.54 17.53 -9.19
N PRO A 266 -62.29 17.99 -8.17
CA PRO A 266 -63.17 19.16 -8.14
C PRO A 266 -62.40 20.48 -8.26
N ALA A 267 -63.11 21.56 -8.61
CA ALA A 267 -62.49 22.86 -8.87
C ALA A 267 -61.69 23.35 -7.63
N PRO A 268 -60.45 23.83 -7.81
CA PRO A 268 -59.61 24.31 -6.73
C PRO A 268 -60.09 25.68 -6.24
N LYS A 269 -59.70 26.05 -5.02
CA LYS A 269 -59.98 27.39 -4.48
C LYS A 269 -59.08 28.43 -5.15
N THR A 270 -59.53 29.69 -5.11
CA THR A 270 -58.74 30.82 -5.62
C THR A 270 -57.40 30.90 -4.91
N GLY A 271 -56.30 30.89 -5.68
CA GLY A 271 -54.93 30.94 -5.15
C GLY A 271 -54.26 29.60 -4.89
N GLU A 272 -54.94 28.47 -5.08
CA GLU A 272 -54.33 27.13 -4.96
C GLU A 272 -53.49 26.73 -6.18
N VAL A 273 -53.63 27.46 -7.30
CA VAL A 273 -52.85 27.26 -8.53
C VAL A 273 -52.01 28.50 -8.77
N LEU A 274 -50.69 28.34 -8.75
CA LEU A 274 -49.71 29.41 -8.89
C LEU A 274 -48.79 29.12 -10.07
N TRP A 275 -48.49 30.14 -10.87
CA TRP A 275 -47.48 30.11 -11.91
C TRP A 275 -46.40 31.15 -11.59
N ASN A 276 -45.16 30.72 -11.41
CA ASN A 276 -44.05 31.58 -10.97
C ASN A 276 -44.43 32.44 -9.74
N GLY A 277 -45.11 31.83 -8.76
CA GLY A 277 -45.58 32.50 -7.54
C GLY A 277 -46.80 33.43 -7.70
N LYS A 278 -47.37 33.58 -8.90
CA LYS A 278 -48.59 34.39 -9.13
C LYS A 278 -49.83 33.50 -9.27
N PRO A 279 -50.97 33.85 -8.65
CA PRO A 279 -52.19 33.05 -8.77
C PRO A 279 -52.70 33.02 -10.21
N LEU A 280 -52.92 31.83 -10.74
CA LEU A 280 -53.42 31.63 -12.10
C LEU A 280 -54.94 31.69 -12.10
N ALA A 281 -55.52 32.53 -12.96
CA ALA A 281 -56.96 32.64 -13.09
C ALA A 281 -57.54 31.46 -13.87
N ALA A 282 -58.68 30.95 -13.41
CA ALA A 282 -59.43 29.93 -14.14
C ALA A 282 -60.02 30.51 -15.43
N LEU A 283 -60.17 29.67 -16.46
CA LEU A 283 -60.76 30.06 -17.73
C LEU A 283 -62.23 30.50 -17.53
N ALA A 284 -62.64 31.55 -18.25
CA ALA A 284 -64.01 32.06 -18.16
C ALA A 284 -65.03 30.93 -18.43
N LYS A 285 -66.00 30.78 -17.51
CA LYS A 285 -67.04 29.73 -17.51
C LYS A 285 -66.55 28.31 -17.16
N GLN A 286 -65.29 28.10 -16.75
CA GLN A 286 -64.76 26.78 -16.35
C GLN A 286 -63.83 26.88 -15.12
N PRO A 287 -64.36 26.81 -13.88
CA PRO A 287 -63.59 27.08 -12.65
C PRO A 287 -62.46 26.08 -12.35
N GLY A 288 -62.41 24.93 -13.03
CA GLY A 288 -61.38 23.91 -12.88
C GLY A 288 -60.33 23.87 -14.00
N ARG A 289 -60.40 24.75 -15.00
CA ARG A 289 -59.44 24.77 -16.11
C ARG A 289 -58.57 26.01 -16.08
N PHE A 290 -57.27 25.81 -16.27
CA PHE A 290 -56.27 26.86 -16.28
C PHE A 290 -55.40 26.73 -17.54
N GLN A 291 -54.99 27.86 -18.08
CA GLN A 291 -54.11 27.92 -19.24
C GLN A 291 -53.00 28.92 -18.98
N VAL A 292 -51.76 28.50 -19.22
CA VAL A 292 -50.62 29.41 -19.26
C VAL A 292 -50.27 29.61 -20.74
N PRO A 293 -50.44 30.83 -21.28
CA PRO A 293 -50.13 31.11 -22.68
C PRO A 293 -48.62 31.06 -22.92
N ALA A 294 -48.22 30.91 -24.19
CA ALA A 294 -46.81 31.00 -24.58
C ALA A 294 -46.23 32.35 -24.12
N PRO A 295 -44.93 32.41 -23.72
CA PRO A 295 -44.29 33.67 -23.36
C PRO A 295 -44.37 34.60 -24.57
N GLN A 296 -45.06 35.74 -24.43
CA GLN A 296 -45.09 36.73 -25.50
C GLN A 296 -43.66 37.25 -25.68
N ALA A 297 -43.04 36.95 -26.82
CA ALA A 297 -41.79 37.59 -27.21
C ALA A 297 -42.05 39.09 -27.26
N GLN A 298 -41.48 39.83 -26.31
CA GLN A 298 -41.44 41.29 -26.38
C GLN A 298 -40.71 41.63 -27.68
N ARG A 299 -41.44 42.14 -28.69
CA ARG A 299 -40.80 42.73 -29.86
C ARG A 299 -40.01 43.96 -29.38
N PRO A 300 -38.76 44.14 -29.85
CA PRO A 300 -37.96 45.32 -29.53
C PRO A 300 -38.63 46.60 -30.02
#